data_AF-A0A5B1LRD6-F1
#
_entry.id   AF-A0A5B1LRD6-F1
#
_cell.length_a   1.000
_cell.length_b   1.000
_cell.length_c   1.000
_cell.angle_alpha   90.00
_cell.angle_beta   90.00
_cell.angle_gamma   90.00
#
_symmetry.space_group_name_H-M   'P 1'
#
loop_
_entity.id
_entity.type
_entity.pdbx_description
1 polymer ?
#
loop_
_entity_poly.entity_id
_entity_poly.type
_entity_poly.pdbx_seq_one_letter_code
_entity_poly.pdbx_strand_id
1 'polypeptide(L)'
;LEHLDPDQLPAHGGDATSVMVTLSLDALKTDLATAGLLDGDLSCGDNLSATQARRMACNAQIIPVVLGGKGEILDLGRTRRLYTAAQRKAMRLRDKRCRAEGCSIPATWCEAHHQQPWSQGGETDLDDGVLLCSWHHHRAHDRRFHADKLANGDIRFHRRS
;
A
#
# COMPACT_ATOMS: atom_id res chain seq x y z
N LEU A 1 -25.76 13.67 16.45
CA LEU A 1 -24.35 13.22 16.45
C LEU A 1 -23.80 13.64 15.09
N GLU A 2 -23.00 14.70 15.12
CA GLU A 2 -22.62 15.52 13.96
C GLU A 2 -21.93 14.73 12.85
N HIS A 3 -22.41 14.95 11.63
CA HIS A 3 -21.83 14.44 10.39
C HIS A 3 -20.68 15.39 10.03
N LEU A 4 -19.44 14.97 10.30
CA LEU A 4 -18.27 15.70 9.81
C LEU A 4 -18.17 15.45 8.30
N ASP A 5 -18.03 16.54 7.54
CA ASP A 5 -17.84 16.53 6.09
C ASP A 5 -16.40 16.10 5.77
N PRO A 6 -16.18 14.93 5.15
CA PRO A 6 -14.84 14.41 4.86
C PRO A 6 -14.06 15.28 3.85
N ASP A 7 -14.73 16.16 3.10
CA ASP A 7 -14.10 17.08 2.16
C ASP A 7 -13.40 18.28 2.85
N GLN A 8 -13.61 18.46 4.16
CA GLN A 8 -13.08 19.59 4.93
C GLN A 8 -12.04 19.21 6.00
N LEU A 9 -11.53 17.98 5.98
CA LEU A 9 -10.48 17.57 6.94
C LEU A 9 -9.09 18.07 6.50
N PRO A 10 -8.26 18.58 7.43
CA PRO A 10 -6.89 18.98 7.12
C PRO A 10 -6.10 17.82 6.53
N ALA A 11 -5.54 18.02 5.34
CA ALA A 11 -4.74 17.04 4.65
C ALA A 11 -3.38 16.86 5.35
N HIS A 12 -3.34 16.05 6.40
CA HIS A 12 -2.09 15.46 6.89
C HIS A 12 -1.59 14.45 5.85
N GLY A 13 -0.86 14.92 4.84
CA GLY A 13 -0.24 14.04 3.83
C GLY A 13 -1.21 13.27 2.92
N GLY A 14 -2.44 13.79 2.77
CA GLY A 14 -3.41 13.30 1.81
C GLY A 14 -3.95 11.89 2.08
N ASP A 15 -4.30 11.58 3.33
CA ASP A 15 -5.16 10.45 3.66
C ASP A 15 -6.24 10.92 4.64
N ALA A 16 -7.51 10.83 4.23
CA ALA A 16 -8.62 10.79 5.18
C ALA A 16 -8.42 9.59 6.12
N THR A 17 -8.89 9.68 7.37
CA THR A 17 -8.81 8.58 8.34
C THR A 17 -9.39 7.30 7.74
N SER A 18 -8.50 6.39 7.30
CA SER A 18 -8.89 5.18 6.59
C SER A 18 -8.49 3.95 7.38
N VAL A 19 -9.46 3.09 7.71
CA VAL A 19 -9.20 1.77 8.27
C VAL A 19 -8.93 0.80 7.12
N MET A 20 -7.75 0.19 7.13
CA MET A 20 -7.35 -0.82 6.16
C MET A 20 -7.48 -2.20 6.80
N VAL A 21 -8.40 -3.01 6.29
CA VAL A 21 -8.60 -4.38 6.77
C VAL A 21 -7.94 -5.34 5.80
N THR A 22 -7.02 -6.18 6.28
CA THR A 22 -6.39 -7.24 5.50
C THR A 22 -6.90 -8.60 5.94
N LEU A 23 -7.44 -9.36 5.00
CA LEU A 23 -7.84 -10.75 5.18
C LEU A 23 -7.46 -11.56 3.94
N SER A 24 -7.23 -12.87 4.09
CA SER A 24 -6.88 -13.73 2.96
C SER A 24 -8.09 -13.92 2.04
N LEU A 25 -7.86 -14.22 0.76
CA LEU A 25 -8.94 -14.49 -0.19
C LEU A 25 -9.81 -15.66 0.26
N ASP A 26 -9.22 -16.68 0.87
CA ASP A 26 -9.94 -17.85 1.38
C ASP A 26 -10.79 -17.50 2.61
N ALA A 27 -10.29 -16.65 3.52
CA ALA A 27 -11.07 -16.13 4.63
C ALA A 27 -12.24 -15.28 4.11
N LEU A 28 -12.00 -14.43 3.10
CA LEU A 28 -13.05 -13.64 2.46
C LEU A 28 -14.14 -14.54 1.87
N LYS A 29 -13.73 -15.56 1.11
CA LYS A 29 -14.64 -16.51 0.48
C LYS A 29 -15.43 -17.32 1.51
N THR A 30 -14.77 -17.76 2.58
CA THR A 30 -15.43 -18.52 3.65
C THR A 30 -16.47 -17.66 4.37
N ASP A 31 -16.13 -16.42 4.70
CA ASP A 31 -17.06 -15.51 5.38
C ASP A 31 -18.21 -15.09 4.48
N LEU A 32 -17.95 -14.83 3.19
CA LEU A 32 -18.99 -14.56 2.20
C LEU A 32 -19.90 -15.78 1.97
N ALA A 33 -19.34 -16.99 1.93
CA ALA A 33 -20.13 -18.22 1.83
C ALA A 33 -20.99 -18.44 3.09
N THR A 34 -20.43 -18.17 4.26
CA THR A 34 -21.16 -18.21 5.54
C THR A 34 -22.29 -17.18 5.60
N ALA A 35 -22.09 -16.01 4.98
CA ALA A 35 -23.10 -14.96 4.85
C ALA A 35 -24.15 -15.23 3.75
N GLY A 36 -24.08 -16.37 3.04
CA GLY A 36 -24.98 -16.70 1.94
C GLY A 36 -24.74 -15.86 0.67
N LEU A 37 -23.58 -15.23 0.55
CA LEU A 37 -23.17 -14.40 -0.60
C LEU A 37 -22.28 -15.16 -1.61
N LEU A 38 -21.89 -16.40 -1.28
CA LEU A 38 -21.30 -17.38 -2.17
C LEU A 38 -22.01 -18.70 -1.89
N ASP A 39 -22.70 -19.27 -2.88
CA ASP A 39 -23.25 -20.61 -2.71
C ASP A 39 -22.08 -21.61 -2.67
N GLY A 40 -22.12 -22.55 -1.73
CA GLY A 40 -21.04 -23.52 -1.48
C GLY A 40 -20.81 -24.54 -2.61
N ASP A 41 -21.56 -24.41 -3.71
CA ASP A 41 -21.41 -25.19 -4.93
C ASP A 41 -20.75 -24.31 -6.01
N LEU A 42 -19.46 -24.56 -6.27
CA LEU A 42 -18.68 -23.86 -7.30
C LEU A 42 -19.20 -24.07 -8.74
N SER A 43 -20.28 -24.83 -8.93
CA SER A 43 -20.86 -25.13 -10.24
C SER A 43 -22.05 -24.24 -10.65
N CYS A 44 -22.62 -23.42 -9.76
CA CYS A 44 -23.73 -22.52 -10.09
C CYS A 44 -23.30 -21.03 -10.12
N GLY A 45 -22.87 -20.57 -11.29
CA GLY A 45 -23.20 -19.26 -11.90
C GLY A 45 -22.91 -17.92 -11.19
N ASP A 46 -23.27 -17.72 -9.92
CA ASP A 46 -23.32 -16.40 -9.27
C ASP A 46 -22.20 -16.21 -8.26
N ASN A 47 -20.97 -16.33 -8.74
CA ASN A 47 -19.78 -15.98 -7.98
C ASN A 47 -19.69 -14.46 -7.81
N LEU A 48 -19.63 -13.99 -6.56
CA LEU A 48 -19.30 -12.60 -6.25
C LEU A 48 -17.87 -12.30 -6.74
N SER A 49 -17.77 -11.62 -7.88
CA SER A 49 -16.49 -11.19 -8.42
C SER A 49 -15.81 -10.20 -7.47
N ALA A 50 -14.48 -10.13 -7.52
CA ALA A 50 -13.70 -9.13 -6.76
C ALA A 50 -14.20 -7.69 -7.00
N THR A 51 -14.78 -7.41 -8.18
CA THR A 51 -15.41 -6.13 -8.52
C THR A 51 -16.71 -5.90 -7.74
N GLN A 52 -17.55 -6.92 -7.58
CA GLN A 52 -18.81 -6.80 -6.82
C GLN A 52 -18.52 -6.69 -5.32
N ALA A 53 -17.60 -7.49 -4.78
CA ALA A 53 -17.14 -7.36 -3.39
C ALA A 53 -16.56 -5.95 -3.13
N ARG A 54 -15.79 -5.40 -4.09
CA ARG A 54 -15.26 -4.03 -4.00
C ARG A 54 -16.37 -2.98 -3.96
N ARG A 55 -17.41 -3.10 -4.80
CA ARG A 55 -18.57 -2.20 -4.79
C ARG A 55 -19.33 -2.23 -3.47
N MET A 56 -19.53 -3.43 -2.91
CA MET A 56 -20.20 -3.58 -1.61
C MET A 56 -19.39 -2.94 -0.48
N ALA A 57 -18.07 -3.16 -0.46
CA ALA A 57 -17.19 -2.53 0.52
C ALA A 57 -17.17 -1.00 0.39
N CYS A 58 -17.13 -0.46 -0.84
CA CYS A 58 -17.26 0.99 -1.08
C CYS A 58 -18.58 1.56 -0.53
N ASN A 59 -19.71 0.87 -0.75
CA ASN A 59 -21.01 1.27 -0.19
C ASN A 59 -21.03 1.21 1.35
N ALA A 60 -20.26 0.28 1.94
CA ALA A 60 -20.09 0.14 3.38
C ALA A 60 -19.00 1.06 3.98
N GLN A 61 -18.41 1.97 3.19
CA GLN A 61 -17.27 2.82 3.57
C GLN A 61 -16.02 2.04 4.03
N ILE A 62 -15.90 0.77 3.66
CA ILE A 62 -14.71 -0.07 3.86
C ILE A 62 -13.83 0.08 2.60
N ILE A 63 -12.50 0.26 2.75
CA ILE A 63 -11.58 0.35 1.60
C ILE A 63 -11.01 -1.05 1.29
N PRO A 64 -11.53 -1.78 0.29
CA PRO A 64 -11.01 -3.08 -0.09
C PRO A 64 -9.69 -2.92 -0.84
N VAL A 65 -8.61 -3.48 -0.29
CA VAL A 65 -7.34 -3.57 -1.02
C VAL A 65 -7.25 -4.93 -1.68
N VAL A 66 -7.75 -5.02 -2.92
CA VAL A 66 -7.56 -6.20 -3.76
C VAL A 66 -6.31 -5.99 -4.60
N LEU A 67 -5.22 -6.67 -4.25
CA LEU A 67 -4.02 -6.73 -5.07
C LEU A 67 -4.32 -7.60 -6.31
N GLY A 68 -4.14 -7.06 -7.52
CA GLY A 68 -4.26 -7.82 -8.78
C GLY A 68 -5.65 -7.95 -9.42
N GLY A 69 -6.69 -7.27 -8.90
CA GLY A 69 -7.98 -7.12 -9.62
C GLY A 69 -7.99 -5.91 -10.56
N LYS A 70 -9.04 -5.73 -11.39
CA LYS A 70 -9.29 -4.50 -12.18
C LYS A 70 -9.62 -3.29 -11.29
N GLY A 71 -8.69 -2.86 -10.44
CA GLY A 71 -8.90 -1.78 -9.48
C GLY A 71 -7.58 -1.17 -9.01
N GLU A 72 -7.38 0.08 -9.41
CA GLU A 72 -6.20 0.94 -9.24
C GLU A 72 -4.98 0.55 -10.08
N ILE A 73 -4.47 1.50 -10.87
CA ILE A 73 -3.20 1.38 -11.57
C ILE A 73 -2.10 1.58 -10.53
N LEU A 74 -1.45 0.48 -10.14
CA LEU A 74 -0.38 0.47 -9.15
C LEU A 74 1.01 0.69 -9.77
N ASP A 75 1.08 0.64 -11.09
CA ASP A 75 2.30 0.82 -11.88
C ASP A 75 2.09 1.97 -12.88
N LEU A 76 2.77 3.10 -12.63
CA LEU A 76 2.59 4.35 -13.37
C LEU A 76 3.79 4.66 -14.27
N GLY A 77 4.84 3.84 -14.24
CA GLY A 77 6.11 4.09 -14.89
C GLY A 77 6.64 5.47 -14.52
N ARG A 78 7.04 6.24 -15.53
CA ARG A 78 7.54 7.61 -15.36
C ARG A 78 6.51 8.71 -15.59
N THR A 79 5.23 8.37 -15.78
CA THR A 79 4.16 9.36 -16.05
C THR A 79 3.91 10.30 -14.88
N ARG A 80 4.26 9.89 -13.65
CA ARG A 80 4.22 10.69 -12.44
C ARG A 80 5.48 10.46 -11.62
N ARG A 81 5.92 11.50 -10.91
CA ARG A 81 7.07 11.43 -9.99
C ARG A 81 6.71 10.90 -8.62
N LEU A 82 5.51 11.20 -8.12
CA LEU A 82 5.10 10.89 -6.75
C LEU A 82 4.13 9.71 -6.74
N TYR A 83 4.32 8.81 -5.77
CA TYR A 83 3.40 7.71 -5.51
C TYR A 83 1.99 8.22 -5.15
N THR A 84 0.98 7.58 -5.72
CA THR A 84 -0.42 7.86 -5.43
C THR A 84 -0.82 7.39 -4.03
N ALA A 85 -1.99 7.84 -3.55
CA ALA A 85 -2.54 7.35 -2.29
C ALA A 85 -2.76 5.83 -2.31
N ALA A 86 -3.22 5.26 -3.43
CA ALA A 86 -3.39 3.82 -3.60
C ALA A 86 -2.05 3.06 -3.47
N GLN A 87 -1.00 3.53 -4.14
CA GLN A 87 0.35 2.94 -4.03
C GLN A 87 0.91 3.07 -2.61
N ARG A 88 0.72 4.23 -1.95
CA ARG A 88 1.13 4.40 -0.54
C ARG A 88 0.41 3.43 0.39
N LYS A 89 -0.89 3.20 0.20
CA LYS A 89 -1.67 2.20 0.95
C LYS A 89 -1.15 0.80 0.70
N ALA A 90 -0.92 0.42 -0.56
CA ALA A 90 -0.36 -0.88 -0.91
C ALA A 90 1.02 -1.09 -0.27
N MET A 91 1.90 -0.08 -0.31
CA MET A 91 3.19 -0.12 0.37
C MET A 91 3.05 -0.27 1.90
N ARG A 92 2.10 0.41 2.54
CA ARG A 92 1.86 0.27 3.99
C ARG A 92 1.49 -1.14 4.39
N LEU A 93 0.67 -1.82 3.58
CA LEU A 93 0.31 -3.23 3.80
C LEU A 93 1.50 -4.18 3.59
N ARG A 94 2.27 -3.94 2.53
CA ARG A 94 3.44 -4.76 2.19
C ARG A 94 4.55 -4.62 3.23
N ASP A 95 4.91 -3.38 3.54
CA ASP A 95 6.13 -3.06 4.31
C ASP A 95 5.91 -3.10 5.81
N LYS A 96 4.71 -2.73 6.30
CA LYS A 96 4.26 -2.71 7.71
C LYS A 96 5.06 -1.80 8.67
N ARG A 97 6.34 -1.58 8.39
CA ARG A 97 7.30 -0.74 9.09
C ARG A 97 8.27 -0.11 8.11
N CYS A 98 9.10 0.81 8.59
CA CYS A 98 10.29 1.27 7.90
C CYS A 98 11.15 0.07 7.48
N ARG A 99 11.50 0.01 6.19
CA ARG A 99 12.28 -1.09 5.60
C ARG A 99 13.77 -0.94 5.77
N ALA A 100 14.26 0.09 6.45
CA ALA A 100 15.65 0.11 6.87
C ALA A 100 15.94 -1.06 7.82
N GLU A 101 17.08 -1.71 7.64
CA GLU A 101 17.46 -2.89 8.41
C GLU A 101 17.37 -2.63 9.92
N GLY A 102 16.62 -3.47 10.63
CA GLY A 102 16.43 -3.38 12.08
C GLY A 102 15.51 -2.25 12.57
N CYS A 103 14.95 -1.42 11.68
CA CYS A 103 14.06 -0.34 12.09
C CYS A 103 12.63 -0.82 12.34
N SER A 104 12.04 -0.44 13.48
CA SER A 104 10.68 -0.84 13.90
C SER A 104 9.63 0.27 13.76
N ILE A 105 9.98 1.44 13.22
CA ILE A 105 9.04 2.56 13.05
C ILE A 105 7.87 2.11 12.16
N PRO A 106 6.61 2.29 12.60
CA PRO A 106 5.45 1.81 11.85
C PRO A 106 5.32 2.49 10.50
N ALA A 107 4.78 1.76 9.52
CA ALA A 107 4.58 2.26 8.14
C ALA A 107 3.72 3.54 8.08
N THR A 108 2.87 3.77 9.08
CA THR A 108 2.05 4.98 9.19
C THR A 108 2.89 6.26 9.33
N TRP A 109 4.11 6.15 9.87
CA TRP A 109 5.06 7.24 10.06
C TRP A 109 6.19 7.24 9.02
N CYS A 110 6.00 6.50 7.93
CA CYS A 110 6.99 6.37 6.86
C CYS A 110 6.57 7.13 5.60
N GLU A 111 7.59 7.55 4.86
CA GLU A 111 7.54 8.19 3.56
C GLU A 111 7.85 7.16 2.48
N ALA A 112 7.21 7.28 1.31
CA ALA A 112 7.50 6.43 0.16
C ALA A 112 8.75 6.92 -0.57
N HIS A 113 9.70 6.02 -0.76
CA HIS A 113 11.00 6.27 -1.37
C HIS A 113 11.16 5.44 -2.63
N HIS A 114 11.73 6.01 -3.68
CA HIS A 114 12.14 5.26 -4.87
C HIS A 114 13.48 4.59 -4.63
N GLN A 115 13.55 3.26 -4.77
CA GLN A 115 14.81 2.52 -4.63
C GLN A 115 15.85 2.93 -5.68
N GLN A 116 15.45 3.01 -6.95
CA GLN A 116 16.20 3.74 -7.97
C GLN A 116 15.69 5.18 -7.97
N PRO A 117 16.54 6.19 -7.72
CA PRO A 117 16.08 7.57 -7.71
C PRO A 117 15.34 7.93 -9.01
N TRP A 118 14.17 8.55 -8.90
CA TRP A 118 13.39 8.95 -10.08
C TRP A 118 14.19 9.85 -11.05
N SER A 119 15.07 10.71 -10.50
CA SER A 119 15.99 11.54 -11.29
C SER A 119 17.05 10.74 -12.06
N GLN A 120 17.26 9.48 -11.70
CA GLN A 120 18.17 8.53 -12.35
C GLN A 120 17.40 7.46 -13.14
N GLY A 121 16.12 7.72 -13.47
CA GLY A 121 15.31 6.86 -14.32
C GLY A 121 14.45 5.83 -13.59
N GLY A 122 14.39 5.85 -12.26
CA GLY A 122 13.47 4.98 -11.51
C GLY A 122 12.00 5.25 -11.81
N GLU A 123 11.17 4.22 -11.65
CA GLU A 123 9.75 4.26 -12.00
C GLU A 123 8.89 4.43 -10.75
N THR A 124 7.70 5.00 -10.93
CA THR A 124 6.70 5.10 -9.86
C THR A 124 5.79 3.87 -9.93
N ASP A 125 6.43 2.72 -9.78
CA ASP A 125 5.79 1.40 -9.76
C ASP A 125 5.87 0.84 -8.35
N LEU A 126 4.93 -0.03 -7.99
CA LEU A 126 4.82 -0.47 -6.60
C LEU A 126 6.08 -1.21 -6.12
N ASP A 127 6.72 -1.96 -7.02
CA ASP A 127 7.93 -2.74 -6.75
C ASP A 127 9.20 -1.89 -6.58
N ASP A 128 9.21 -0.68 -7.16
CA ASP A 128 10.27 0.32 -7.04
C ASP A 128 10.15 1.16 -5.76
N GLY A 129 8.93 1.23 -5.20
CA GLY A 129 8.66 1.93 -3.95
C GLY A 129 9.10 1.16 -2.71
N VAL A 130 9.56 1.88 -1.68
CA VAL A 130 9.85 1.33 -0.35
C VAL A 130 9.51 2.34 0.74
N LEU A 131 8.99 1.91 1.89
CA LEU A 131 8.74 2.81 3.02
C LEU A 131 9.97 3.01 3.90
N LEU A 132 10.34 4.27 4.14
CA LEU A 132 11.38 4.68 5.08
C LEU A 132 10.83 5.71 6.07
N CYS A 133 11.20 5.60 7.35
CA CYS A 133 10.91 6.68 8.30
C CYS A 133 11.71 7.93 7.93
N SER A 134 11.28 9.11 8.40
CA SER A 134 11.92 10.37 8.01
C SER A 134 13.44 10.37 8.17
N TRP A 135 13.97 9.80 9.26
CA TRP A 135 15.42 9.70 9.48
C TRP A 135 16.14 8.86 8.42
N HIS A 136 15.60 7.68 8.07
CA HIS A 136 16.18 6.82 7.05
C HIS A 136 15.93 7.35 5.64
N HIS A 137 14.83 8.07 5.41
CA HIS A 137 14.54 8.71 4.14
C HIS A 137 15.59 9.78 3.82
N HIS A 138 15.93 10.64 4.80
CA HIS A 138 17.03 11.59 4.66
C HIS A 138 18.38 10.88 4.46
N ARG A 139 18.64 9.79 5.19
CA ARG A 139 19.86 8.99 5.02
C ARG A 139 19.99 8.40 3.61
N ALA A 140 18.90 7.98 2.98
CA ALA A 140 18.91 7.47 1.61
C ALA A 140 19.30 8.52 0.57
N HIS A 141 19.07 9.80 0.86
CA HIS A 141 19.52 10.91 0.02
C HIS A 141 20.92 11.43 0.38
N ASP A 142 21.50 10.99 1.50
CA ASP A 142 22.83 11.41 1.95
C ASP A 142 23.93 10.72 1.14
N ARG A 143 24.70 11.52 0.39
CA ARG A 143 25.81 11.05 -0.45
C ARG A 143 26.93 10.35 0.33
N ARG A 144 26.97 10.49 1.66
CA ARG A 144 27.92 9.80 2.53
C ARG A 144 27.53 8.36 2.82
N PHE A 145 26.34 7.91 2.41
CA PHE A 145 25.88 6.54 2.61
C PHE A 145 25.62 5.83 1.28
N HIS A 146 25.88 4.53 1.26
CA HIS A 146 25.32 3.59 0.31
C HIS A 146 24.09 2.93 0.92
N ALA A 147 23.14 2.56 0.07
CA ALA A 147 21.91 1.89 0.43
C ALA A 147 21.83 0.58 -0.36
N ASP A 148 22.03 -0.55 0.30
CA ASP A 148 21.98 -1.87 -0.33
C ASP A 148 20.64 -2.54 -0.01
N LYS A 149 20.01 -3.11 -1.03
CA LYS A 149 18.82 -3.95 -0.84
C LYS A 149 19.25 -5.34 -0.40
N LEU A 150 18.72 -5.79 0.74
CA LEU A 150 18.90 -7.14 1.26
C LEU A 150 17.89 -8.10 0.61
N ALA A 151 18.15 -9.41 0.71
CA ALA A 151 17.29 -10.44 0.12
C ALA A 151 15.85 -10.44 0.68
N ASN A 152 15.66 -9.99 1.93
CA ASN A 152 14.33 -9.83 2.54
C ASN A 152 13.61 -8.54 2.11
N GLY A 153 14.25 -7.72 1.26
CA GLY A 153 13.74 -6.42 0.79
C GLY A 153 14.00 -5.25 1.73
N ASP A 154 14.68 -5.46 2.86
CA ASP A 154 15.12 -4.35 3.73
C ASP A 154 16.34 -3.63 3.13
N ILE A 155 16.56 -2.38 3.53
CA ILE A 155 17.65 -1.53 3.06
C ILE A 155 18.70 -1.40 4.16
N ARG A 156 19.93 -1.83 3.87
CA ARG A 156 21.09 -1.62 4.73
C ARG A 156 21.80 -0.34 4.31
N PHE A 157 22.05 0.53 5.28
CA PHE A 157 22.85 1.74 5.06
C PHE A 157 24.25 1.56 5.62
N HIS A 158 25.27 1.83 4.80
CA HIS A 158 26.66 1.85 5.23
C HIS A 158 27.37 3.10 4.71
N ARG A 159 28.40 3.57 5.42
CA ARG A 159 29.10 4.81 5.04
C ARG A 159 30.00 4.54 3.83
N ARG A 160 30.04 5.47 2.87
CA ARG A 160 30.98 5.41 1.75
C ARG A 160 32.39 5.63 2.30
N SER A 161 33.31 4.75 1.94
CA SER A 161 34.76 4.88 2.21
C SER A 161 35.37 5.98 1.36
#